data_AF-A0A834RW63-F1
#
_entry.id   AF-A0A834RW63-F1
#
_cell.length_a   1.000
_cell.length_b   1.000
_cell.length_c   1.000
_cell.angle_alpha   90.00
_cell.angle_beta   90.00
_cell.angle_gamma   90.00
#
_symmetry.space_group_name_H-M   'P 1'
#
loop_
_entity.id
_entity.type
_entity.pdbx_description
1 polymer ?
#
loop_
_entity_poly.entity_id
_entity_poly.type
_entity_poly.pdbx_seq_one_letter_code
_entity_poly.pdbx_strand_id
1 'polypeptide(L)'
;MSVELRDITQAYPQAQTTLKRTILAHLPTELVHRYPEGTILHVIKPLYGIAEAGVHWWTTYHGHHCKELDMSTSTYDPCLLITNSDDADVFGIVGMQTDDTLMLGTTAFLSREEKKIQKAQFRSKPKAMLTPEVQLDFNGCTLTMDASRVLILRQKGQGGRIRLVDIRAPDRAQQYTEQRARGAYIASTCQPEASFDLSVAAQAQQPSDEDIKALNKRLKWQMENLTRGLRYVTVNLTEAKLIVFVDGSFANNKDLSSQLGFVLMLVNESIGANTFTIQGNVIHYSSTKCKRITRSVLASEIYGMVNGFDIGIAVATTLRIVTERLGLPAIPLVICTDSYSLYECLVKLGTTKEKRLMIDIMALRQSYERREITEIRWINGEDNPADAFTKASPNRALERFIDGNKLTVRVDGWVQRPTSFDV
;
A
#
# COMPACT_ATOMS: atom_id res chain seq x y z
N MET A 1 7.87 19.69 9.99
CA MET A 1 8.42 18.67 9.09
C MET A 1 8.02 18.99 7.66
N SER A 2 8.81 18.58 6.69
CA SER A 2 8.54 18.73 5.24
C SER A 2 8.67 17.40 4.53
N VAL A 3 7.97 17.28 3.39
CA VAL A 3 8.10 16.15 2.47
C VAL A 3 9.05 16.55 1.35
N GLU A 4 10.12 15.79 1.17
CA GLU A 4 11.14 16.03 0.16
C GLU A 4 11.42 14.78 -0.67
N LEU A 5 11.71 14.97 -1.95
CA LEU A 5 12.14 13.93 -2.88
C LEU A 5 13.63 14.12 -3.19
N ARG A 6 14.38 13.01 -3.16
CA ARG A 6 15.73 12.95 -3.72
C ARG A 6 15.77 11.95 -4.87
N ASP A 7 16.47 12.35 -5.93
CA ASP A 7 16.75 11.55 -7.12
C ASP A 7 18.28 11.39 -7.26
N ILE A 8 18.75 10.15 -7.14
CA ILE A 8 20.16 9.78 -7.30
C ILE A 8 20.47 9.54 -8.79
N THR A 9 21.22 10.46 -9.38
CA THR A 9 21.62 10.39 -10.79
C THR A 9 22.53 9.20 -11.05
N GLN A 10 22.12 8.27 -11.92
CA GLN A 10 22.89 7.06 -12.25
C GLN A 10 23.25 6.26 -10.99
N ALA A 11 22.25 5.82 -10.22
CA ALA A 11 22.42 5.10 -8.97
C ALA A 11 23.39 3.90 -9.06
N TYR A 12 23.18 2.98 -10.00
CA TYR A 12 23.93 1.72 -10.01
C TYR A 12 25.45 1.88 -10.19
N PRO A 13 25.95 2.73 -11.12
CA PRO A 13 27.38 3.02 -11.21
C PRO A 13 28.01 3.57 -9.91
N GLN A 14 27.21 4.18 -9.03
CA GLN A 14 27.66 4.76 -7.77
C GLN A 14 27.71 3.76 -6.62
N ALA A 15 27.33 2.50 -6.86
CA ALA A 15 27.48 1.45 -5.87
C ALA A 15 28.95 1.34 -5.42
N GLN A 16 29.17 1.24 -4.11
CA GLN A 16 30.52 1.16 -3.53
C GLN A 16 31.15 -0.22 -3.74
N THR A 17 30.33 -1.24 -3.96
CA THR A 17 30.75 -2.61 -4.29
C THR A 17 31.08 -2.76 -5.78
N THR A 18 31.75 -3.84 -6.15
CA THR A 18 32.05 -4.22 -7.54
C THR A 18 31.33 -5.51 -7.91
N LEU A 19 31.12 -5.73 -9.20
CA LEU A 19 30.51 -6.95 -9.70
C LEU A 19 31.37 -8.16 -9.31
N LYS A 20 30.73 -9.25 -8.88
CA LYS A 20 31.43 -10.48 -8.50
C LYS A 20 31.78 -11.36 -9.70
N ARG A 21 30.95 -11.32 -10.75
CA ARG A 21 31.22 -12.06 -12.00
C ARG A 21 31.90 -11.14 -13.00
N THR A 22 32.78 -11.72 -13.82
CA THR A 22 33.34 -11.04 -14.98
C THR A 22 32.24 -10.82 -16.02
N ILE A 23 31.99 -9.56 -16.35
CA ILE A 23 31.08 -9.18 -17.44
C ILE A 23 31.90 -8.46 -18.49
N LEU A 24 31.90 -9.01 -19.69
CA LEU A 24 32.55 -8.42 -20.86
C LEU A 24 31.48 -7.85 -21.78
N ALA A 25 31.73 -6.67 -22.33
CA ALA A 25 30.83 -6.00 -23.26
C ALA A 25 31.60 -5.52 -24.49
N HIS A 26 30.96 -5.57 -25.65
CA HIS A 26 31.50 -4.88 -26.83
C HIS A 26 31.48 -3.37 -26.61
N LEU A 27 32.35 -2.65 -27.32
CA LEU A 27 32.28 -1.20 -27.36
C LEU A 27 30.92 -0.76 -27.91
N PRO A 28 30.24 0.22 -27.28
CA PRO A 28 29.09 0.85 -27.89
C PRO A 28 29.53 1.53 -29.20
N THR A 29 28.63 1.61 -30.17
CA THR A 29 28.91 2.08 -31.54
C THR A 29 29.64 3.43 -31.56
N GLU A 30 29.31 4.30 -30.61
CA GLU A 30 29.87 5.65 -30.43
C GLU A 30 31.34 5.64 -29.99
N LEU A 31 31.86 4.53 -29.46
CA LEU A 31 33.24 4.41 -29.00
C LEU A 31 34.12 3.57 -29.93
N VAL A 32 33.56 2.81 -30.87
CA VAL A 32 34.33 1.89 -31.74
C VAL A 32 35.47 2.59 -32.47
N HIS A 33 35.23 3.79 -33.02
CA HIS A 33 36.25 4.56 -33.74
C HIS A 33 37.41 5.08 -32.87
N ARG A 34 37.26 5.03 -31.54
CA ARG A 34 38.25 5.57 -30.58
C ARG A 34 39.25 4.53 -30.09
N TYR A 35 39.04 3.25 -30.42
CA TYR A 35 39.83 2.14 -29.91
C TYR A 35 40.17 1.16 -31.04
N PRO A 36 41.25 0.36 -30.89
CA PRO A 36 41.59 -0.66 -31.86
C PRO A 36 40.46 -1.67 -32.10
N GLU A 37 40.40 -2.21 -33.32
CA GLU A 37 39.48 -3.28 -33.68
C GLU A 37 39.64 -4.48 -32.73
N GLY A 38 38.52 -5.10 -32.34
CA GLY A 38 38.51 -6.21 -31.39
C GLY A 38 38.59 -5.81 -29.90
N THR A 39 38.59 -4.51 -29.58
CA THR A 39 38.56 -4.07 -28.18
C THR A 39 37.26 -4.50 -27.47
N ILE A 40 37.41 -5.06 -26.27
CA ILE A 40 36.31 -5.48 -25.39
C ILE A 40 36.43 -4.72 -24.06
N LEU A 41 35.30 -4.31 -23.49
CA LEU A 41 35.21 -3.67 -22.19
C LEU A 41 34.99 -4.71 -21.08
N HIS A 42 35.75 -4.61 -19.99
CA HIS A 42 35.44 -5.32 -18.75
C HIS A 42 34.64 -4.39 -17.83
N VAL A 43 33.39 -4.77 -17.57
CA VAL A 43 32.48 -4.01 -16.71
C VAL A 43 32.80 -4.30 -15.24
N ILE A 44 33.33 -3.30 -14.54
CA ILE A 44 33.76 -3.42 -13.13
C ILE A 44 32.63 -3.08 -12.16
N LYS A 45 31.88 -2.02 -12.46
CA LYS A 45 30.82 -1.47 -11.60
C LYS A 45 29.43 -1.90 -12.08
N PRO A 46 28.44 -1.98 -11.19
CA PRO A 46 27.08 -2.31 -11.60
C PRO A 46 26.49 -1.28 -12.56
N LEU A 47 25.81 -1.75 -13.59
CA LEU A 47 25.16 -0.94 -14.62
C LEU A 47 23.69 -1.35 -14.77
N TYR A 48 22.88 -0.45 -15.33
CA TYR A 48 21.50 -0.77 -15.71
C TYR A 48 21.47 -1.95 -16.70
N GLY A 49 20.51 -2.86 -16.51
CA GLY A 49 20.39 -4.10 -17.28
C GLY A 49 21.16 -5.30 -16.69
N ILE A 50 22.07 -5.07 -15.74
CA ILE A 50 22.72 -6.17 -15.01
C ILE A 50 21.81 -6.59 -13.84
N ALA A 51 21.48 -7.89 -13.80
CA ALA A 51 20.53 -8.46 -12.83
C ALA A 51 20.91 -8.15 -11.37
N GLU A 52 22.19 -8.27 -10.99
CA GLU A 52 22.62 -8.00 -9.61
C GLU A 52 22.80 -6.52 -9.25
N ALA A 53 22.65 -5.58 -10.21
CA ALA A 53 23.00 -4.18 -9.98
C ALA A 53 22.16 -3.51 -8.88
N GLY A 54 20.86 -3.83 -8.83
CA GLY A 54 19.97 -3.33 -7.79
C GLY A 54 20.43 -3.74 -6.39
N VAL A 55 20.95 -4.95 -6.21
CA VAL A 55 21.45 -5.44 -4.91
C VAL A 55 22.70 -4.69 -4.48
N HIS A 56 23.62 -4.45 -5.40
CA HIS A 56 24.84 -3.67 -5.12
C HIS A 56 24.51 -2.23 -4.71
N TRP A 57 23.54 -1.62 -5.39
CA TRP A 57 23.05 -0.30 -5.05
C TRP A 57 22.33 -0.31 -3.70
N TRP A 58 21.44 -1.27 -3.47
CA TRP A 58 20.77 -1.49 -2.20
C TRP A 58 21.77 -1.54 -1.03
N THR A 59 22.77 -2.43 -1.08
CA THR A 59 23.79 -2.55 -0.03
C THR A 59 24.50 -1.22 0.25
N THR A 60 24.76 -0.43 -0.80
CA THR A 60 25.44 0.87 -0.69
C THR A 60 24.52 1.92 -0.07
N TYR A 61 23.33 2.11 -0.63
CA TYR A 61 22.48 3.25 -0.33
C TYR A 61 21.58 3.03 0.88
N HIS A 62 21.04 1.83 1.06
CA HIS A 62 20.39 1.44 2.31
C HIS A 62 21.42 1.44 3.45
N GLY A 63 22.61 0.88 3.21
CA GLY A 63 23.72 0.90 4.18
C GLY A 63 24.12 2.33 4.58
N HIS A 64 24.10 3.28 3.65
CA HIS A 64 24.33 4.70 3.93
C HIS A 64 23.29 5.25 4.90
N HIS A 65 22.00 5.07 4.65
CA HIS A 65 20.95 5.55 5.56
C HIS A 65 21.07 4.93 6.94
N CYS A 66 21.23 3.60 7.02
CA CYS A 66 21.34 2.94 8.30
C CYS A 66 22.55 3.40 9.12
N LYS A 67 23.73 3.52 8.49
CA LYS A 67 24.98 3.82 9.22
C LYS A 67 25.22 5.31 9.42
N GLU A 68 24.99 6.12 8.40
CA GLU A 68 25.33 7.54 8.42
C GLU A 68 24.21 8.42 8.97
N LEU A 69 22.95 8.01 8.76
CA LEU A 69 21.76 8.71 9.25
C LEU A 69 21.16 8.08 10.51
N ASP A 70 21.72 6.96 10.98
CA ASP A 70 21.26 6.23 12.17
C ASP A 70 19.77 5.89 12.07
N MET A 71 19.45 5.07 11.06
CA MET A 71 18.09 4.64 10.76
C MET A 71 17.97 3.12 10.80
N SER A 72 16.78 2.64 11.16
CA SER A 72 16.41 1.22 11.08
C SER A 72 15.23 1.01 10.16
N THR A 73 15.10 -0.20 9.63
CA THR A 73 13.96 -0.59 8.81
C THR A 73 12.68 -0.68 9.63
N SER A 74 11.56 -0.42 8.97
CA SER A 74 10.23 -0.78 9.49
C SER A 74 10.12 -2.30 9.70
N THR A 75 9.04 -2.73 10.35
CA THR A 75 8.88 -4.14 10.77
C THR A 75 8.84 -5.11 9.59
N TYR A 76 8.19 -4.75 8.48
CA TYR A 76 7.94 -5.66 7.35
C TYR A 76 8.29 -5.09 5.97
N ASP A 77 8.69 -3.81 5.89
CA ASP A 77 9.18 -3.20 4.66
C ASP A 77 10.63 -2.72 4.87
N PRO A 78 11.63 -3.41 4.30
CA PRO A 78 13.03 -3.01 4.43
C PRO A 78 13.31 -1.67 3.73
N CYS A 79 12.48 -1.26 2.77
CA CYS A 79 12.63 -0.01 2.03
C CYS A 79 12.08 1.21 2.78
N LEU A 80 11.36 1.00 3.88
CA LEU A 80 10.87 2.07 4.74
C LEU A 80 11.76 2.18 5.98
N LEU A 81 12.49 3.30 6.10
CA LEU A 81 13.45 3.56 7.16
C LEU A 81 12.93 4.62 8.11
N ILE A 82 13.20 4.46 9.40
CA ILE A 82 12.83 5.41 10.47
C ILE A 82 14.07 5.69 11.32
N THR A 83 14.27 6.95 11.72
CA THR A 83 15.38 7.35 12.61
C THR A 83 15.35 6.60 13.94
N ASN A 84 16.53 6.23 14.44
CA ASN A 84 16.67 5.55 15.74
C ASN A 84 16.67 6.51 16.94
N SER A 85 16.87 7.80 16.71
CA SER A 85 16.89 8.79 17.77
C SER A 85 15.50 9.00 18.37
N ASP A 86 15.44 9.09 19.70
CA ASP A 86 14.24 9.50 20.44
C ASP A 86 14.09 11.03 20.51
N ASP A 87 15.05 11.77 19.95
CA ASP A 87 14.96 13.21 19.80
C ASP A 87 14.05 13.55 18.60
N ALA A 88 12.84 14.00 18.92
CA ALA A 88 11.83 14.39 17.94
C ALA A 88 12.33 15.51 16.99
N ASP A 89 13.30 16.32 17.39
CA ASP A 89 13.86 17.39 16.56
C ASP A 89 14.72 16.87 15.41
N VAL A 90 15.17 15.61 15.45
CA VAL A 90 15.95 14.95 14.38
C VAL A 90 15.18 13.80 13.71
N PHE A 91 13.87 13.78 13.85
CA PHE A 91 13.01 12.73 13.29
C PHE A 91 13.00 12.71 11.76
N GLY A 92 13.04 11.51 11.19
CA GLY A 92 12.92 11.27 9.76
C GLY A 92 12.34 9.89 9.42
N ILE A 93 11.52 9.86 8.36
CA ILE A 93 11.04 8.65 7.68
C ILE A 93 11.48 8.73 6.22
N VAL A 94 12.04 7.65 5.69
CA VAL A 94 12.51 7.56 4.31
C VAL A 94 11.92 6.33 3.65
N GLY A 95 11.15 6.52 2.58
CA GLY A 95 10.74 5.47 1.67
C GLY A 95 11.69 5.41 0.48
N MET A 96 12.35 4.27 0.28
CA MET A 96 13.32 4.06 -0.79
C MET A 96 12.68 3.34 -1.98
N GLN A 97 12.94 3.82 -3.19
CA GLN A 97 12.57 3.13 -4.43
C GLN A 97 13.68 3.31 -5.46
N THR A 98 14.51 2.27 -5.61
CA THR A 98 15.68 2.29 -6.51
C THR A 98 16.61 3.51 -6.30
N ASP A 99 16.51 4.49 -7.19
CA ASP A 99 17.25 5.75 -7.26
C ASP A 99 16.51 6.93 -6.62
N ASP A 100 15.20 6.82 -6.43
CA ASP A 100 14.36 7.83 -5.78
C ASP A 100 14.18 7.53 -4.29
N THR A 101 14.16 8.57 -3.46
CA THR A 101 13.71 8.50 -2.07
C THR A 101 12.68 9.58 -1.77
N LEU A 102 11.59 9.18 -1.13
CA LEU A 102 10.60 10.08 -0.57
C LEU A 102 10.82 10.18 0.93
N MET A 103 10.99 11.39 1.44
CA MET A 103 11.38 11.63 2.82
C MET A 103 10.38 12.55 3.50
N LEU A 104 10.00 12.20 4.73
CA LEU A 104 9.35 13.11 5.67
C LEU A 104 10.35 13.35 6.81
N GLY A 105 10.71 14.59 7.09
CA GLY A 105 11.66 14.85 8.16
C GLY A 105 11.57 16.23 8.76
N THR A 106 12.22 16.39 9.91
CA THR A 106 12.52 17.71 10.47
C THR A 106 13.61 18.40 9.67
N THR A 107 13.73 19.72 9.84
CA THR A 107 14.80 20.50 9.21
C THR A 107 16.19 19.99 9.59
N ALA A 108 16.38 19.55 10.83
CA ALA A 108 17.66 19.01 11.30
C ALA A 108 18.00 17.68 10.60
N PHE A 109 17.03 16.76 10.51
CA PHE A 109 17.21 15.50 9.80
C PHE A 109 17.54 15.73 8.31
N LEU A 110 16.72 16.52 7.61
CA LEU A 110 16.87 16.76 6.18
C LEU A 110 18.18 17.50 5.82
N SER A 111 18.67 18.35 6.74
CA SER A 111 19.98 19.01 6.59
C SER A 111 21.14 18.03 6.84
N ARG A 112 21.00 17.13 7.81
CA ARG A 112 21.99 16.07 8.08
C ARG A 112 22.07 15.12 6.89
N GLU A 113 20.93 14.70 6.36
CA GLU A 113 20.82 13.83 5.19
C GLU A 113 21.56 14.41 3.98
N GLU A 114 21.31 15.67 3.62
CA GLU A 114 22.02 16.36 2.54
C GLU A 114 23.55 16.40 2.77
N LYS A 115 24.00 16.76 3.99
CA LYS A 115 25.43 16.79 4.34
C LYS A 115 26.09 15.41 4.19
N LYS A 116 25.39 14.34 4.58
CA LYS A 116 25.91 12.98 4.50
C LYS A 116 25.96 12.47 3.07
N ILE A 117 24.98 12.80 2.23
CA ILE A 117 24.99 12.53 0.79
C ILE A 117 26.18 13.21 0.12
N GLN A 118 26.39 14.51 0.40
CA GLN A 118 27.53 15.27 -0.14
C GLN A 118 28.87 14.69 0.32
N LYS A 119 28.98 14.32 1.60
CA LYS A 119 30.19 13.68 2.15
C LYS A 119 30.46 12.32 1.49
N ALA A 120 29.43 11.55 1.20
CA ALA A 120 29.54 10.27 0.48
C ALA A 120 29.82 10.45 -1.02
N GLN A 121 29.79 11.69 -1.53
CA GLN A 121 30.00 12.04 -2.93
C GLN A 121 29.00 11.37 -3.88
N PHE A 122 27.78 11.09 -3.41
CA PHE A 122 26.71 10.65 -4.30
C PHE A 122 26.24 11.82 -5.15
N ARG A 123 26.25 11.62 -6.46
CA ARG A 123 25.67 12.52 -7.45
C ARG A 123 24.16 12.36 -7.38
N SER A 124 23.48 13.45 -6.99
CA SER A 124 22.03 13.55 -6.96
C SER A 124 21.58 14.83 -7.64
N LYS A 125 20.32 14.88 -8.05
CA LYS A 125 19.67 16.14 -8.40
C LYS A 125 19.43 16.97 -7.12
N PRO A 126 19.17 18.29 -7.25
CA PRO A 126 18.66 19.07 -6.14
C PRO A 126 17.38 18.44 -5.57
N LYS A 127 17.22 18.46 -4.24
CA LYS A 127 15.99 17.97 -3.61
C LYS A 127 14.80 18.81 -4.05
N ALA A 128 13.68 18.14 -4.31
CA ALA A 128 12.40 18.81 -4.53
C ALA A 128 11.60 18.73 -3.23
N MET A 129 11.07 19.86 -2.78
CA MET A 129 10.18 19.93 -1.61
C MET A 129 8.74 20.03 -2.07
N LEU A 130 7.85 19.26 -1.46
CA LEU A 130 6.41 19.38 -1.71
C LEU A 130 5.90 20.71 -1.15
N THR A 131 5.33 21.56 -2.02
CA THR A 131 4.65 22.80 -1.64
C THR A 131 3.30 22.87 -2.39
N PRO A 132 2.43 23.85 -2.11
CA PRO A 132 1.22 24.04 -2.91
C PRO A 132 1.49 24.31 -4.40
N GLU A 133 2.68 24.82 -4.73
CA GLU A 133 3.11 25.15 -6.09
C GLU A 133 3.98 24.05 -6.73
N VAL A 134 4.62 23.20 -5.92
CA VAL A 134 5.56 22.18 -6.37
C VAL A 134 5.02 20.80 -6.06
N GLN A 135 4.74 20.03 -7.11
CA GLN A 135 4.35 18.61 -7.02
C GLN A 135 5.57 17.70 -6.97
N LEU A 136 5.40 16.51 -6.40
CA LEU A 136 6.41 15.44 -6.41
C LEU A 136 5.89 14.24 -7.20
N ASP A 137 6.74 13.67 -8.05
CA ASP A 137 6.45 12.39 -8.70
C ASP A 137 7.29 11.30 -8.03
N PHE A 138 6.63 10.26 -7.52
CA PHE A 138 7.29 9.15 -6.85
C PHE A 138 6.59 7.83 -7.15
N ASN A 139 7.35 6.81 -7.53
CA ASN A 139 6.86 5.46 -7.82
C ASN A 139 5.63 5.40 -8.75
N GLY A 140 5.61 6.24 -9.79
CA GLY A 140 4.51 6.33 -10.76
C GLY A 140 3.24 7.04 -10.28
N CYS A 141 3.30 7.68 -9.12
CA CYS A 141 2.29 8.59 -8.60
C CYS A 141 2.74 10.04 -8.74
N THR A 142 1.77 10.95 -8.76
CA THR A 142 1.96 12.38 -8.57
C THR A 142 1.31 12.78 -7.25
N LEU A 143 2.09 13.40 -6.38
CA LEU A 143 1.70 13.95 -5.10
C LEU A 143 1.62 15.48 -5.22
N THR A 144 0.46 16.04 -4.93
CA THR A 144 0.25 17.50 -4.85
C THR A 144 -0.27 17.86 -3.46
N MET A 145 -0.13 19.12 -3.06
CA MET A 145 -0.70 19.65 -1.82
C MET A 145 -1.58 20.85 -2.13
N ASP A 146 -2.75 20.95 -1.48
CA ASP A 146 -3.58 22.16 -1.58
C ASP A 146 -3.23 23.22 -0.54
N ALA A 147 -3.87 24.40 -0.63
CA ALA A 147 -3.64 25.50 0.30
C ALA A 147 -4.01 25.17 1.77
N SER A 148 -4.86 24.16 1.98
CA SER A 148 -5.25 23.65 3.29
C SER A 148 -4.34 22.51 3.79
N ARG A 149 -3.21 22.26 3.10
CA ARG A 149 -2.25 21.19 3.38
C ARG A 149 -2.82 19.77 3.23
N VAL A 150 -3.92 19.60 2.51
CA VAL A 150 -4.41 18.27 2.14
C VAL A 150 -3.53 17.75 1.02
N LEU A 151 -3.00 16.53 1.17
CA LEU A 151 -2.23 15.89 0.11
C LEU A 151 -3.16 15.16 -0.83
N ILE A 152 -2.86 15.18 -2.13
CA ILE A 152 -3.63 14.50 -3.16
C ILE A 152 -2.68 13.59 -3.93
N LEU A 153 -2.96 12.29 -3.89
CA LEU A 153 -2.21 11.26 -4.59
C LEU A 153 -2.98 10.81 -5.83
N ARG A 154 -2.38 10.97 -7.01
CA ARG A 154 -2.95 10.59 -8.30
C ARG A 154 -1.97 9.76 -9.11
N GLN A 155 -2.48 9.06 -10.11
CA GLN A 155 -1.69 8.36 -11.11
C GLN A 155 -0.90 9.33 -12.00
N LYS A 156 0.35 8.99 -12.33
CA LYS A 156 1.24 9.80 -13.19
C LYS A 156 0.96 9.56 -14.68
N GLY A 157 -0.20 10.00 -15.14
CA GLY A 157 -0.61 9.99 -16.56
C GLY A 157 -0.85 8.62 -17.21
N GLN A 158 -0.73 7.50 -16.49
CA GLN A 158 -1.03 6.16 -16.98
C GLN A 158 -2.48 6.00 -17.46
N GLY A 159 -3.43 6.70 -16.83
CA GLY A 159 -4.84 6.65 -17.22
C GLY A 159 -5.07 7.11 -18.67
N GLY A 160 -4.30 8.09 -19.15
CA GLY A 160 -4.36 8.57 -20.54
C GLY A 160 -3.83 7.56 -21.57
N ARG A 161 -3.20 6.47 -21.12
CA ARG A 161 -2.71 5.39 -21.99
C ARG A 161 -3.66 4.19 -22.03
N ILE A 162 -4.74 4.22 -21.26
CA ILE A 162 -5.79 3.20 -21.32
C ILE A 162 -6.47 3.26 -22.69
N ARG A 163 -6.74 2.09 -23.26
CA ARG A 163 -7.57 1.89 -24.43
C ARG A 163 -8.64 0.84 -24.12
N LEU A 164 -9.79 0.97 -24.74
CA LEU A 164 -10.79 -0.09 -24.71
C LEU A 164 -10.33 -1.25 -25.59
N VAL A 165 -10.63 -2.46 -25.17
CA VAL A 165 -10.35 -3.70 -25.90
C VAL A 165 -11.40 -3.86 -26.98
N ASP A 166 -10.99 -4.05 -28.23
CA ASP A 166 -11.92 -4.37 -29.31
C ASP A 166 -12.27 -5.87 -29.29
N ILE A 167 -13.55 -6.17 -29.06
CA ILE A 167 -14.09 -7.54 -28.97
C ILE A 167 -13.91 -8.31 -30.29
N ARG A 168 -13.85 -7.60 -31.42
CA ARG A 168 -13.73 -8.19 -32.76
C ARG A 168 -12.28 -8.34 -33.23
N ALA A 169 -11.33 -7.79 -32.48
CA ALA A 169 -9.93 -7.81 -32.89
C ALA A 169 -9.35 -9.24 -32.80
N PRO A 170 -8.50 -9.65 -33.75
CA PRO A 170 -7.85 -10.96 -33.71
C PRO A 170 -6.91 -11.10 -32.49
N ASP A 171 -6.35 -10.00 -32.01
CA ASP A 171 -5.44 -9.90 -30.86
C ASP A 171 -6.15 -9.50 -29.55
N ARG A 172 -7.49 -9.60 -29.48
CA ARG A 172 -8.28 -9.14 -28.31
C ARG A 172 -7.82 -9.69 -26.96
N ALA A 173 -7.30 -10.91 -26.92
CA ALA A 173 -6.82 -11.54 -25.68
C ALA A 173 -5.54 -10.87 -25.16
N GLN A 174 -4.65 -10.47 -26.09
CA GLN A 174 -3.46 -9.68 -25.76
C GLN A 174 -3.87 -8.29 -25.28
N GLN A 175 -4.75 -7.61 -26.03
CA GLN A 175 -5.28 -6.29 -25.64
C GLN A 175 -5.93 -6.35 -24.24
N TYR A 176 -6.73 -7.38 -23.97
CA TYR A 176 -7.34 -7.61 -22.66
C TYR A 176 -6.30 -7.68 -21.54
N THR A 177 -5.25 -8.49 -21.74
CA THR A 177 -4.18 -8.66 -20.75
C THR A 177 -3.44 -7.35 -20.48
N GLU A 178 -3.09 -6.61 -21.53
CA GLU A 178 -2.39 -5.32 -21.44
C GLU A 178 -3.22 -4.25 -20.74
N GLN A 179 -4.48 -4.08 -21.15
CA GLN A 179 -5.34 -3.03 -20.63
C GLN A 179 -5.80 -3.34 -19.20
N ARG A 180 -6.07 -4.61 -18.89
CA ARG A 180 -6.30 -5.05 -17.51
C ARG A 180 -5.11 -4.73 -16.61
N ALA A 181 -3.89 -5.03 -17.04
CA ALA A 181 -2.69 -4.75 -16.24
C ALA A 181 -2.50 -3.25 -16.00
N ARG A 182 -2.72 -2.42 -17.03
CA ARG A 182 -2.68 -0.94 -16.91
C ARG A 182 -3.74 -0.41 -15.95
N GLY A 183 -4.99 -0.88 -16.08
CA GLY A 183 -6.07 -0.51 -15.18
C GLY A 183 -5.77 -0.90 -13.73
N ALA A 184 -5.29 -2.13 -13.52
CA ALA A 184 -4.92 -2.67 -12.21
C ALA A 184 -3.79 -1.87 -11.53
N TYR A 185 -2.79 -1.43 -12.30
CA TYR A 185 -1.73 -0.57 -11.80
C TYR A 185 -2.30 0.73 -11.21
N ILE A 186 -3.20 1.41 -11.91
CA ILE A 186 -3.84 2.64 -11.41
C ILE A 186 -4.74 2.34 -10.21
N ALA A 187 -5.53 1.27 -10.29
CA ALA A 187 -6.47 0.87 -9.25
C ALA A 187 -5.77 0.60 -7.92
N SER A 188 -4.69 -0.19 -7.93
CA SER A 188 -3.88 -0.51 -6.74
C SER A 188 -3.11 0.69 -6.17
N THR A 189 -2.94 1.75 -6.97
CA THR A 189 -2.17 2.93 -6.59
C THR A 189 -3.05 3.99 -5.93
N CYS A 190 -4.14 4.39 -6.57
CA CYS A 190 -4.94 5.54 -6.10
C CYS A 190 -6.43 5.49 -6.46
N GLN A 191 -6.95 4.40 -7.02
CA GLN A 191 -8.36 4.27 -7.41
C GLN A 191 -8.96 2.99 -6.82
N PRO A 192 -9.16 2.93 -5.50
CA PRO A 192 -9.65 1.73 -4.82
C PRO A 192 -11.00 1.23 -5.38
N GLU A 193 -11.85 2.13 -5.88
CA GLU A 193 -13.17 1.81 -6.45
C GLU A 193 -13.09 0.91 -7.71
N ALA A 194 -11.92 0.82 -8.34
CA ALA A 194 -11.69 -0.03 -9.52
C ALA A 194 -11.13 -1.42 -9.16
N SER A 195 -10.73 -1.65 -7.91
CA SER A 195 -9.95 -2.83 -7.49
C SER A 195 -10.68 -4.15 -7.72
N PHE A 196 -11.97 -4.22 -7.37
CA PHE A 196 -12.77 -5.44 -7.54
C PHE A 196 -12.85 -5.88 -9.01
N ASP A 197 -13.29 -4.99 -9.90
CA ASP A 197 -13.50 -5.33 -11.31
C ASP A 197 -12.20 -5.78 -11.98
N LEU A 198 -11.08 -5.14 -11.63
CA LEU A 198 -9.76 -5.49 -12.17
C LEU A 198 -9.21 -6.77 -11.57
N SER A 199 -9.51 -7.06 -10.29
CA SER A 199 -9.23 -8.37 -9.69
C SER A 199 -10.06 -9.47 -10.36
N VAL A 200 -11.34 -9.26 -10.65
CA VAL A 200 -12.17 -10.23 -11.35
C VAL A 200 -11.66 -10.46 -12.78
N ALA A 201 -11.33 -9.39 -13.50
CA ALA A 201 -10.71 -9.48 -14.82
C ALA A 201 -9.37 -10.23 -14.80
N ALA A 202 -8.65 -10.21 -13.66
CA ALA A 202 -7.39 -10.95 -13.51
C ALA A 202 -7.57 -12.47 -13.58
N GLN A 203 -8.77 -12.96 -13.27
CA GLN A 203 -9.09 -14.39 -13.19
C GLN A 203 -9.35 -15.02 -14.56
N ALA A 204 -9.71 -14.23 -15.58
CA ALA A 204 -9.95 -14.72 -16.92
C ALA A 204 -8.62 -14.98 -17.67
N GLN A 205 -8.29 -16.25 -17.90
CA GLN A 205 -7.16 -16.64 -18.75
C GLN A 205 -7.50 -16.55 -20.24
N GLN A 206 -8.74 -16.89 -20.59
CA GLN A 206 -9.31 -16.79 -21.94
C GLN A 206 -10.57 -15.93 -21.85
N PRO A 207 -10.48 -14.61 -22.10
CA PRO A 207 -11.58 -13.69 -21.85
C PRO A 207 -12.73 -13.88 -22.85
N SER A 208 -13.95 -14.07 -22.32
CA SER A 208 -15.18 -14.07 -23.12
C SER A 208 -15.57 -12.65 -23.55
N ASP A 209 -16.58 -12.55 -24.42
CA ASP A 209 -17.11 -11.24 -24.83
C ASP A 209 -17.68 -10.47 -23.64
N GLU A 210 -18.29 -11.17 -22.68
CA GLU A 210 -18.78 -10.59 -21.42
C GLU A 210 -17.64 -10.10 -20.54
N ASP A 211 -16.53 -10.84 -20.45
CA ASP A 211 -15.33 -10.40 -19.70
C ASP A 211 -14.76 -9.11 -20.29
N ILE A 212 -14.68 -9.03 -21.61
CA ILE A 212 -14.20 -7.83 -22.31
C ILE A 212 -15.14 -6.65 -22.07
N LYS A 213 -16.47 -6.86 -22.15
CA LYS A 213 -17.47 -5.81 -21.86
C LYS A 213 -17.35 -5.32 -20.42
N ALA A 214 -17.21 -6.22 -19.45
CA ALA A 214 -17.05 -5.87 -18.04
C ALA A 214 -15.76 -5.07 -17.80
N LEU A 215 -14.63 -5.52 -18.34
CA LEU A 215 -13.36 -4.80 -18.27
C LEU A 215 -13.48 -3.40 -18.91
N ASN A 216 -14.03 -3.32 -20.13
CA ASN A 216 -14.18 -2.06 -20.86
C ASN A 216 -15.06 -1.06 -20.10
N LYS A 217 -16.10 -1.52 -19.39
CA LYS A 217 -16.92 -0.66 -18.52
C LYS A 217 -16.05 0.01 -17.46
N ARG A 218 -15.20 -0.75 -16.76
CA ARG A 218 -14.30 -0.20 -15.74
C ARG A 218 -13.20 0.68 -16.34
N LEU A 219 -12.58 0.26 -17.44
CA LEU A 219 -11.56 1.06 -18.12
C LEU A 219 -12.13 2.41 -18.59
N LYS A 220 -13.35 2.42 -19.14
CA LYS A 220 -14.04 3.65 -19.51
C LYS A 220 -14.23 4.58 -18.31
N TRP A 221 -14.66 4.05 -17.16
CA TRP A 221 -14.75 4.83 -15.92
C TRP A 221 -13.39 5.42 -15.54
N GLN A 222 -12.29 4.65 -15.61
CA GLN A 222 -10.95 5.17 -15.29
C GLN A 222 -10.50 6.26 -16.27
N MET A 223 -10.83 6.13 -17.57
CA MET A 223 -10.56 7.14 -18.60
C MET A 223 -11.36 8.44 -18.37
N GLU A 224 -12.57 8.35 -17.85
CA GLU A 224 -13.42 9.50 -17.51
C GLU A 224 -13.03 10.15 -16.17
N ASN A 225 -12.26 9.45 -15.34
CA ASN A 225 -11.91 9.84 -13.98
C ASN A 225 -10.38 9.97 -13.78
N LEU A 226 -9.67 10.55 -14.74
CA LEU A 226 -8.20 10.66 -14.70
C LEU A 226 -7.62 11.38 -13.47
N THR A 227 -8.39 12.32 -12.91
CA THR A 227 -8.02 13.11 -11.73
C THR A 227 -8.47 12.47 -10.40
N ARG A 228 -9.18 11.34 -10.47
CA ARG A 228 -9.60 10.58 -9.28
C ARG A 228 -8.38 9.94 -8.63
N GLY A 229 -8.27 10.14 -7.33
CA GLY A 229 -7.12 9.77 -6.51
C GLY A 229 -7.48 9.76 -5.03
N LEU A 230 -6.49 9.54 -4.17
CA LEU A 230 -6.66 9.58 -2.73
C LEU A 230 -6.35 10.96 -2.17
N ARG A 231 -7.13 11.38 -1.18
CA ARG A 231 -6.91 12.62 -0.42
C ARG A 231 -6.44 12.26 0.97
N TYR A 232 -5.40 12.93 1.45
CA TYR A 232 -4.85 12.76 2.79
C TYR A 232 -5.07 14.03 3.60
N VAL A 233 -6.03 13.97 4.52
CA VAL A 233 -6.35 15.03 5.48
C VAL A 233 -5.53 14.86 6.76
N THR A 234 -5.38 15.94 7.52
CA THR A 234 -4.72 15.89 8.83
C THR A 234 -5.46 14.95 9.77
N VAL A 235 -4.72 14.08 10.45
CA VAL A 235 -5.20 13.18 11.50
C VAL A 235 -4.44 13.50 12.78
N ASN A 236 -5.16 13.70 13.88
CA ASN A 236 -4.57 13.83 15.21
C ASN A 236 -4.03 12.45 15.63
N LEU A 237 -2.71 12.26 15.56
CA LEU A 237 -2.08 10.97 15.86
C LEU A 237 -2.28 10.51 17.31
N THR A 238 -2.47 11.44 18.26
CA THR A 238 -2.72 11.13 19.67
C THR A 238 -4.05 10.38 19.87
N GLU A 239 -5.03 10.65 19.01
CA GLU A 239 -6.39 10.09 19.06
C GLU A 239 -6.67 9.19 17.84
N ALA A 240 -5.63 8.86 17.07
CA ALA A 240 -5.80 8.09 15.85
C ALA A 240 -6.11 6.63 16.17
N LYS A 241 -6.90 6.00 15.31
CA LYS A 241 -7.10 4.56 15.25
C LYS A 241 -6.70 4.05 13.87
N LEU A 242 -6.07 2.89 13.84
CA LEU A 242 -5.87 2.14 12.61
C LEU A 242 -7.02 1.15 12.47
N ILE A 243 -7.93 1.38 11.53
CA ILE A 243 -9.13 0.56 11.36
C ILE A 243 -9.04 -0.26 10.08
N VAL A 244 -9.20 -1.58 10.20
CA VAL A 244 -9.33 -2.51 9.07
C VAL A 244 -10.81 -2.86 8.92
N PHE A 245 -11.41 -2.54 7.78
CA PHE A 245 -12.69 -3.09 7.38
C PHE A 245 -12.45 -4.30 6.49
N VAL A 246 -13.12 -5.42 6.78
CA VAL A 246 -12.94 -6.68 6.06
C VAL A 246 -14.26 -7.21 5.53
N ASP A 247 -14.20 -7.92 4.41
CA ASP A 247 -15.34 -8.63 3.84
C ASP A 247 -14.87 -9.86 3.05
N GLY A 248 -15.72 -10.89 2.99
CA GLY A 248 -15.44 -12.14 2.29
C GLY A 248 -16.67 -12.68 1.56
N SER A 249 -16.73 -12.48 0.25
CA SER A 249 -17.84 -12.96 -0.56
C SER A 249 -17.69 -14.44 -0.93
N PHE A 250 -18.68 -15.25 -0.55
CA PHE A 250 -18.66 -16.70 -0.75
C PHE A 250 -19.07 -17.10 -2.17
N ALA A 251 -18.23 -17.88 -2.86
CA ALA A 251 -18.52 -18.50 -4.16
C ALA A 251 -19.11 -17.54 -5.22
N ASN A 252 -18.68 -16.28 -5.20
CA ASN A 252 -19.24 -15.20 -6.02
C ASN A 252 -18.53 -15.01 -7.36
N ASN A 253 -17.34 -15.58 -7.54
CA ASN A 253 -16.65 -15.58 -8.81
C ASN A 253 -17.26 -16.60 -9.78
N LYS A 254 -16.99 -16.45 -11.08
CA LYS A 254 -17.53 -17.33 -12.14
C LYS A 254 -17.21 -18.81 -11.92
N ASP A 255 -16.06 -19.12 -11.31
CA ASP A 255 -15.62 -20.48 -11.02
C ASP A 255 -16.03 -20.97 -9.62
N LEU A 256 -16.97 -20.28 -8.96
CA LEU A 256 -17.44 -20.55 -7.61
C LEU A 256 -16.37 -20.40 -6.51
N SER A 257 -15.24 -19.74 -6.83
CA SER A 257 -14.30 -19.30 -5.81
C SER A 257 -14.80 -18.06 -5.08
N SER A 258 -14.27 -17.83 -3.88
CA SER A 258 -14.55 -16.63 -3.08
C SER A 258 -13.68 -15.44 -3.47
N GLN A 259 -14.22 -14.23 -3.29
CA GLN A 259 -13.49 -12.98 -3.34
C GLN A 259 -13.30 -12.43 -1.92
N LEU A 260 -12.08 -11.99 -1.61
CA LEU A 260 -11.69 -11.44 -0.31
C LEU A 260 -11.33 -9.97 -0.49
N GLY A 261 -11.75 -9.13 0.46
CA GLY A 261 -11.56 -7.70 0.38
C GLY A 261 -11.29 -7.08 1.74
N PHE A 262 -10.44 -6.06 1.76
CA PHE A 262 -10.29 -5.21 2.94
C PHE A 262 -9.86 -3.79 2.56
N VAL A 263 -10.10 -2.86 3.47
CA VAL A 263 -9.53 -1.51 3.44
C VAL A 263 -9.03 -1.10 4.83
N LEU A 264 -7.81 -0.60 4.86
CA LEU A 264 -7.08 -0.14 6.03
C LEU A 264 -7.06 1.39 6.04
N MET A 265 -7.52 2.00 7.13
CA MET A 265 -7.63 3.45 7.26
C MET A 265 -7.00 3.93 8.57
N LEU A 266 -6.29 5.06 8.50
CA LEU A 266 -5.81 5.79 9.68
C LEU A 266 -6.71 6.99 9.90
N VAL A 267 -7.42 7.02 11.04
CA VAL A 267 -8.56 7.92 11.24
C VAL A 267 -8.63 8.45 12.66
N ASN A 268 -9.23 9.63 12.82
CA ASN A 268 -9.83 10.02 14.10
C ASN A 268 -11.29 9.57 14.14
N GLU A 269 -11.76 9.22 15.31
CA GLU A 269 -13.08 8.68 15.56
C GLU A 269 -13.88 9.57 16.51
N SER A 270 -15.16 9.75 16.20
CA SER A 270 -16.16 10.29 17.13
C SER A 270 -17.28 9.27 17.32
N ILE A 271 -17.61 8.97 18.57
CA ILE A 271 -18.63 7.98 18.94
C ILE A 271 -20.00 8.67 19.04
N GLY A 272 -21.01 8.08 18.40
CA GLY A 272 -22.42 8.38 18.58
C GLY A 272 -23.13 7.26 19.35
N ALA A 273 -24.46 7.33 19.49
CA ALA A 273 -25.22 6.36 20.30
C ALA A 273 -25.06 4.89 19.83
N ASN A 274 -25.36 4.62 18.56
CA ASN A 274 -25.22 3.30 17.92
C ASN A 274 -24.38 3.38 16.63
N THR A 275 -23.54 4.40 16.53
CA THR A 275 -22.72 4.65 15.35
C THR A 275 -21.36 5.16 15.78
N PHE A 276 -20.35 4.99 14.94
CA PHE A 276 -19.12 5.77 15.01
C PHE A 276 -18.92 6.49 13.69
N THR A 277 -18.34 7.68 13.75
CA THR A 277 -17.96 8.44 12.57
C THR A 277 -16.45 8.56 12.54
N ILE A 278 -15.86 8.18 11.42
CA ILE A 278 -14.42 8.26 11.18
C ILE A 278 -14.12 9.39 10.20
N GLN A 279 -13.01 10.07 10.42
CA GLN A 279 -12.42 11.01 9.48
C GLN A 279 -10.92 10.76 9.36
N GLY A 280 -10.41 10.61 8.14
CA GLY A 280 -8.99 10.37 7.92
C GLY A 280 -8.71 9.78 6.55
N ASN A 281 -7.75 8.85 6.49
CA ASN A 281 -7.04 8.51 5.26
C ASN A 281 -7.02 7.00 5.00
N VAL A 282 -7.18 6.61 3.72
CA VAL A 282 -6.91 5.25 3.29
C VAL A 282 -5.39 5.03 3.26
N ILE A 283 -4.92 3.98 3.92
CA ILE A 283 -3.51 3.58 3.95
C ILE A 283 -3.27 2.44 2.96
N HIS A 284 -4.13 1.44 2.96
CA HIS A 284 -4.01 0.29 2.07
C HIS A 284 -5.37 -0.36 1.80
N TYR A 285 -5.48 -1.12 0.72
CA TYR A 285 -6.67 -1.87 0.38
C TYR A 285 -6.30 -3.02 -0.54
N SER A 286 -7.15 -4.04 -0.58
CA SER A 286 -6.94 -5.19 -1.45
C SER A 286 -8.27 -5.81 -1.85
N SER A 287 -8.31 -6.30 -3.09
CA SER A 287 -9.35 -7.17 -3.61
C SER A 287 -8.65 -8.35 -4.26
N THR A 288 -8.84 -9.56 -3.73
CA THR A 288 -8.18 -10.75 -4.26
C THR A 288 -9.09 -11.97 -4.26
N LYS A 289 -8.91 -12.80 -5.28
CA LYS A 289 -9.49 -14.15 -5.29
C LYS A 289 -8.89 -14.97 -4.15
N CYS A 290 -9.74 -15.64 -3.38
CA CYS A 290 -9.29 -16.56 -2.35
C CYS A 290 -8.51 -17.72 -3.00
N LYS A 291 -7.27 -17.92 -2.55
CA LYS A 291 -6.42 -19.04 -3.02
C LYS A 291 -6.90 -20.40 -2.52
N ARG A 292 -7.69 -20.43 -1.45
CA ARG A 292 -8.25 -21.65 -0.84
C ARG A 292 -9.71 -21.78 -1.28
N ILE A 293 -10.13 -22.99 -1.62
CA ILE A 293 -11.55 -23.28 -1.82
C ILE A 293 -12.24 -23.21 -0.46
N THR A 294 -13.11 -22.21 -0.32
CA THR A 294 -13.97 -22.03 0.85
C THR A 294 -15.15 -22.99 0.75
N ARG A 295 -15.58 -23.55 1.88
CA ARG A 295 -16.73 -24.48 1.96
C ARG A 295 -17.94 -23.88 2.66
N SER A 296 -17.82 -22.64 3.14
CA SER A 296 -18.87 -21.92 3.85
C SER A 296 -18.62 -20.41 3.76
N VAL A 297 -19.67 -19.62 4.02
CA VAL A 297 -19.58 -18.16 4.16
C VAL A 297 -18.60 -17.78 5.26
N LEU A 298 -18.69 -18.43 6.43
CA LEU A 298 -17.77 -18.19 7.54
C LEU A 298 -16.30 -18.37 7.12
N ALA A 299 -15.98 -19.33 6.24
CA ALA A 299 -14.63 -19.53 5.76
C ALA A 299 -14.12 -18.34 4.93
N SER A 300 -14.93 -17.79 4.03
CA SER A 300 -14.52 -16.61 3.24
C SER A 300 -14.33 -15.39 4.12
N GLU A 301 -15.22 -15.19 5.10
CA GLU A 301 -15.12 -14.09 6.07
C GLU A 301 -13.85 -14.18 6.92
N ILE A 302 -13.51 -15.38 7.43
CA ILE A 302 -12.26 -15.59 8.19
C ILE A 302 -11.04 -15.27 7.32
N TYR A 303 -10.99 -15.76 6.08
CA TYR A 303 -9.85 -15.48 5.20
C TYR A 303 -9.77 -14.01 4.79
N GLY A 304 -10.91 -13.32 4.64
CA GLY A 304 -10.96 -11.87 4.46
C GLY A 304 -10.35 -11.14 5.66
N MET A 305 -10.73 -11.55 6.86
CA MET A 305 -10.18 -10.99 8.10
C MET A 305 -8.69 -11.24 8.27
N VAL A 306 -8.20 -12.46 8.03
CA VAL A 306 -6.76 -12.78 8.11
C VAL A 306 -5.97 -11.91 7.15
N ASN A 307 -6.39 -11.80 5.88
CA ASN A 307 -5.70 -10.94 4.91
C ASN A 307 -5.65 -9.47 5.36
N GLY A 308 -6.75 -8.96 5.92
CA GLY A 308 -6.79 -7.60 6.44
C GLY A 308 -5.92 -7.41 7.68
N PHE A 309 -5.94 -8.38 8.60
CA PHE A 309 -5.13 -8.36 9.82
C PHE A 309 -3.63 -8.42 9.52
N ASP A 310 -3.19 -9.27 8.59
CA ASP A 310 -1.77 -9.43 8.23
C ASP A 310 -1.13 -8.09 7.82
N ILE A 311 -1.84 -7.30 7.00
CA ILE A 311 -1.37 -5.94 6.65
C ILE A 311 -1.58 -4.97 7.81
N GLY A 312 -2.71 -5.08 8.52
CA GLY A 312 -3.02 -4.24 9.68
C GLY A 312 -1.93 -4.29 10.75
N ILE A 313 -1.46 -5.47 11.13
CA ILE A 313 -0.41 -5.63 12.15
C ILE A 313 0.96 -5.14 11.66
N ALA A 314 1.26 -5.32 10.37
CA ALA A 314 2.49 -4.81 9.78
C ALA A 314 2.56 -3.28 9.82
N VAL A 315 1.45 -2.62 9.50
CA VAL A 315 1.33 -1.16 9.59
C VAL A 315 1.27 -0.70 11.05
N ALA A 316 0.51 -1.37 11.92
CA ALA A 316 0.39 -1.01 13.33
C ALA A 316 1.74 -1.03 14.05
N THR A 317 2.55 -2.07 13.82
CA THR A 317 3.89 -2.17 14.41
C THR A 317 4.85 -1.10 13.88
N THR A 318 4.74 -0.73 12.60
CA THR A 318 5.51 0.38 12.00
C THR A 318 5.09 1.73 12.60
N LEU A 319 3.78 1.97 12.72
CA LEU A 319 3.24 3.17 13.36
C LEU A 319 3.67 3.26 14.81
N ARG A 320 3.75 2.14 15.53
CA ARG A 320 4.26 2.11 16.91
C ARG A 320 5.70 2.64 17.00
N ILE A 321 6.58 2.25 16.08
CA ILE A 321 7.95 2.80 16.00
C ILE A 321 7.88 4.32 15.80
N VAL A 322 7.07 4.77 14.84
CA VAL A 322 6.89 6.21 14.56
C VAL A 322 6.39 6.97 15.79
N THR A 323 5.35 6.48 16.45
CA THR A 323 4.78 7.14 17.64
C THR A 323 5.74 7.15 18.81
N GLU A 324 6.48 6.06 19.04
CA GLU A 324 7.53 6.01 20.07
C GLU A 324 8.58 7.09 19.85
N ARG A 325 9.10 7.25 18.62
CA ARG A 325 10.08 8.31 18.29
C ARG A 325 9.54 9.73 18.40
N LEU A 326 8.23 9.90 18.30
CA LEU A 326 7.57 11.20 18.42
C LEU A 326 7.01 11.47 19.82
N GLY A 327 7.18 10.56 20.79
CA GLY A 327 6.60 10.69 22.12
C GLY A 327 5.07 10.66 22.13
N LEU A 328 4.46 9.98 21.15
CA LEU A 328 3.01 9.85 20.97
C LEU A 328 2.50 8.49 21.49
N PRO A 329 1.23 8.38 21.89
CA PRO A 329 0.65 7.11 22.29
C PRO A 329 0.61 6.13 21.11
N ALA A 330 0.67 4.83 21.41
CA ALA A 330 0.52 3.79 20.42
C ALA A 330 -0.88 3.84 19.78
N ILE A 331 -0.92 3.72 18.45
CA ILE A 331 -2.17 3.76 17.69
C ILE A 331 -2.85 2.39 17.76
N PRO A 332 -4.07 2.27 18.33
CA PRO A 332 -4.78 1.00 18.43
C PRO A 332 -5.21 0.47 17.06
N LEU A 333 -5.13 -0.84 16.89
CA LEU A 333 -5.63 -1.58 15.73
C LEU A 333 -7.04 -2.09 16.01
N VAL A 334 -8.00 -1.67 15.18
CA VAL A 334 -9.41 -2.06 15.26
C VAL A 334 -9.78 -2.85 14.01
N ILE A 335 -10.47 -3.97 14.16
CA ILE A 335 -11.00 -4.74 13.03
C ILE A 335 -12.52 -4.68 13.03
N CYS A 336 -13.09 -4.30 11.88
CA CYS A 336 -14.52 -4.21 11.64
C CYS A 336 -14.96 -5.30 10.65
N THR A 337 -15.99 -6.05 11.00
CA THR A 337 -16.66 -7.04 10.14
C THR A 337 -18.16 -6.88 10.23
N ASP A 338 -18.89 -7.14 9.15
CA ASP A 338 -20.35 -7.23 9.13
C ASP A 338 -20.88 -8.67 9.33
N SER A 339 -19.98 -9.66 9.40
CA SER A 339 -20.33 -11.05 9.65
C SER A 339 -20.52 -11.33 11.14
N TYR A 340 -21.78 -11.42 11.57
CA TYR A 340 -22.15 -11.83 12.93
C TYR A 340 -21.53 -13.19 13.30
N SER A 341 -21.52 -14.14 12.36
CA SER A 341 -20.96 -15.48 12.58
C SER A 341 -19.46 -15.46 12.87
N LEU A 342 -18.71 -14.59 12.19
CA LEU A 342 -17.29 -14.38 12.44
C LEU A 342 -17.06 -13.70 13.80
N TYR A 343 -17.84 -12.66 14.09
CA TYR A 343 -17.80 -11.97 15.37
C TYR A 343 -18.05 -12.90 16.55
N GLU A 344 -19.08 -13.75 16.50
CA GLU A 344 -19.35 -14.75 17.54
C GLU A 344 -18.21 -15.77 17.67
N CYS A 345 -17.63 -16.19 16.54
CA CYS A 345 -16.48 -17.09 16.57
C CYS A 345 -15.26 -16.47 17.26
N LEU A 346 -15.05 -15.16 17.20
CA LEU A 346 -13.89 -14.54 17.86
C LEU A 346 -14.17 -14.23 19.32
N VAL A 347 -15.35 -13.70 19.61
CA VAL A 347 -15.71 -13.16 20.93
C VAL A 347 -16.24 -14.21 21.90
N LYS A 348 -17.16 -15.07 21.46
CA LYS A 348 -17.86 -16.00 22.37
C LYS A 348 -17.17 -17.36 22.53
N LEU A 349 -15.88 -17.43 22.15
CA LEU A 349 -15.12 -18.68 22.08
C LEU A 349 -15.82 -19.78 21.25
N GLY A 350 -16.64 -19.39 20.27
CA GLY A 350 -17.39 -20.31 19.41
C GLY A 350 -16.45 -21.30 18.68
N THR A 351 -16.95 -22.50 18.37
CA THR A 351 -16.20 -23.48 17.58
C THR A 351 -16.85 -23.67 16.23
N THR A 352 -16.04 -23.93 15.21
CA THR A 352 -16.53 -24.33 13.88
C THR A 352 -16.34 -25.82 13.67
N LYS A 353 -17.25 -26.41 12.86
CA LYS A 353 -17.15 -27.82 12.41
C LYS A 353 -15.92 -28.02 11.51
N GLU A 354 -15.53 -26.99 10.76
CA GLU A 354 -14.35 -27.03 9.90
C GLU A 354 -13.08 -26.79 10.73
N LYS A 355 -12.49 -27.87 11.26
CA LYS A 355 -11.35 -27.81 12.18
C LYS A 355 -10.14 -27.05 11.63
N ARG A 356 -9.96 -26.98 10.32
CA ARG A 356 -8.85 -26.22 9.71
C ARG A 356 -8.97 -24.72 9.95
N LEU A 357 -10.18 -24.17 9.93
CA LEU A 357 -10.43 -22.74 10.20
C LEU A 357 -10.14 -22.36 11.65
N MET A 358 -10.14 -23.33 12.58
CA MET A 358 -9.79 -23.07 13.98
C MET A 358 -8.36 -22.58 14.14
N ILE A 359 -7.43 -22.93 13.23
CA ILE A 359 -6.05 -22.44 13.30
C ILE A 359 -6.03 -20.92 13.13
N ASP A 360 -6.71 -20.42 12.10
CA ASP A 360 -6.79 -18.99 11.79
C ASP A 360 -7.58 -18.23 12.90
N ILE A 361 -8.69 -18.80 13.38
CA ILE A 361 -9.45 -18.25 14.52
C ILE A 361 -8.59 -18.16 15.78
N MET A 362 -7.81 -19.21 16.11
CA MET A 362 -6.96 -19.21 17.30
C MET A 362 -5.82 -18.21 17.19
N ALA A 363 -5.24 -18.02 15.99
CA ALA A 363 -4.23 -16.99 15.76
C ALA A 363 -4.80 -15.58 15.97
N LEU A 364 -6.01 -15.29 15.45
CA LEU A 364 -6.68 -14.01 15.67
C LEU A 364 -7.04 -13.78 17.14
N ARG A 365 -7.53 -14.81 17.85
CA ARG A 365 -7.78 -14.73 19.30
C ARG A 365 -6.51 -14.47 20.09
N GLN A 366 -5.42 -15.17 19.76
CA GLN A 366 -4.13 -14.95 20.39
C GLN A 366 -3.63 -13.52 20.17
N SER A 367 -3.80 -12.98 18.96
CA SER A 367 -3.45 -11.60 18.63
C SER A 367 -4.27 -10.59 19.46
N TYR A 368 -5.56 -10.86 19.63
CA TYR A 368 -6.43 -10.09 20.53
C TYR A 368 -6.00 -10.21 22.01
N GLU A 369 -5.65 -11.41 22.49
CA GLU A 369 -5.15 -11.63 23.86
C GLU A 369 -3.85 -10.85 24.12
N ARG A 370 -2.95 -10.81 23.13
CA ARG A 370 -1.68 -10.07 23.12
C ARG A 370 -1.81 -8.56 22.93
N ARG A 371 -3.04 -8.07 22.71
CA ARG A 371 -3.35 -6.65 22.41
C ARG A 371 -2.73 -6.14 21.09
N GLU A 372 -2.41 -7.05 20.18
CA GLU A 372 -2.08 -6.71 18.79
C GLU A 372 -3.35 -6.21 18.07
N ILE A 373 -4.51 -6.78 18.40
CA ILE A 373 -5.84 -6.26 18.05
C ILE A 373 -6.43 -5.64 19.32
N THR A 374 -6.82 -4.37 19.27
CA THR A 374 -7.40 -3.66 20.41
C THR A 374 -8.90 -3.87 20.51
N GLU A 375 -9.61 -3.83 19.38
CA GLU A 375 -11.06 -3.96 19.32
C GLU A 375 -11.48 -4.80 18.10
N ILE A 376 -12.53 -5.61 18.27
CA ILE A 376 -13.24 -6.27 17.16
C ILE A 376 -14.67 -5.77 17.19
N ARG A 377 -15.14 -5.22 16.06
CA ARG A 377 -16.45 -4.57 15.94
C ARG A 377 -17.29 -5.28 14.90
N TRP A 378 -18.52 -5.61 15.30
CA TRP A 378 -19.58 -6.02 14.41
C TRP A 378 -20.36 -4.79 13.92
N ILE A 379 -20.30 -4.54 12.63
CA ILE A 379 -20.87 -3.35 11.98
C ILE A 379 -22.01 -3.73 11.03
N ASN A 380 -22.83 -2.74 10.68
CA ASN A 380 -23.88 -2.94 9.69
C ASN A 380 -23.28 -3.05 8.27
N GLY A 381 -23.66 -4.10 7.52
CA GLY A 381 -23.12 -4.36 6.18
C GLY A 381 -23.39 -3.28 5.13
N GLU A 382 -24.44 -2.47 5.30
CA GLU A 382 -24.73 -1.33 4.39
C GLU A 382 -23.73 -0.17 4.56
N ASP A 383 -22.96 -0.18 5.65
CA ASP A 383 -21.97 0.83 5.98
C ASP A 383 -20.52 0.28 5.88
N ASN A 384 -20.33 -0.98 5.47
CA ASN A 384 -19.01 -1.62 5.36
C ASN A 384 -18.29 -1.22 4.06
N PRO A 385 -17.21 -0.40 4.09
CA PRO A 385 -16.51 -0.01 2.87
C PRO A 385 -15.72 -1.16 2.22
N ALA A 386 -15.51 -2.28 2.92
CA ALA A 386 -14.83 -3.45 2.37
C ALA A 386 -15.65 -4.16 1.26
N ASP A 387 -16.96 -3.92 1.24
CA ASP A 387 -17.91 -4.46 0.26
C ASP A 387 -17.53 -4.14 -1.20
N ALA A 388 -16.95 -2.95 -1.41
CA ALA A 388 -16.45 -2.50 -2.71
C ALA A 388 -15.28 -3.32 -3.27
N PHE A 389 -14.67 -4.18 -2.43
CA PHE A 389 -13.57 -5.05 -2.82
C PHE A 389 -14.00 -6.50 -3.03
N THR A 390 -15.27 -6.82 -2.83
CA THR A 390 -15.79 -8.20 -2.92
C THR A 390 -17.02 -8.34 -3.81
N LYS A 391 -17.74 -7.25 -4.10
CA LYS A 391 -19.00 -7.27 -4.87
C LYS A 391 -18.95 -6.36 -6.09
N ALA A 392 -19.66 -6.78 -7.16
CA ALA A 392 -19.81 -6.01 -8.40
C ALA A 392 -20.74 -4.80 -8.26
N SER A 393 -21.70 -4.90 -7.33
CA SER A 393 -22.64 -3.84 -6.98
C SER A 393 -22.55 -3.58 -5.48
N PRO A 394 -21.50 -2.88 -5.03
CA PRO A 394 -21.27 -2.69 -3.60
C PRO A 394 -22.17 -1.59 -3.03
N ASN A 395 -22.22 -1.51 -1.71
CA ASN A 395 -22.72 -0.33 -1.00
C ASN A 395 -21.88 0.92 -1.35
N ARG A 396 -22.37 2.10 -0.96
CA ARG A 396 -21.71 3.39 -1.26
C ARG A 396 -20.75 3.86 -0.16
N ALA A 397 -20.39 3.01 0.81
CA ALA A 397 -19.57 3.42 1.95
C ALA A 397 -18.15 3.83 1.53
N LEU A 398 -17.50 3.05 0.66
CA LEU A 398 -16.18 3.41 0.13
C LEU A 398 -16.24 4.72 -0.67
N GLU A 399 -17.21 4.86 -1.59
CA GLU A 399 -17.38 6.06 -2.42
C GLU A 399 -17.51 7.32 -1.54
N ARG A 400 -18.38 7.28 -0.53
CA ARG A 400 -18.56 8.38 0.44
C ARG A 400 -17.26 8.72 1.17
N PHE A 401 -16.48 7.72 1.57
CA PHE A 401 -15.19 7.93 2.23
C PHE A 401 -14.16 8.55 1.29
N ILE A 402 -14.05 8.08 0.04
CA ILE A 402 -13.11 8.66 -0.94
C ILE A 402 -13.48 10.10 -1.30
N ASP A 403 -14.77 10.42 -1.40
CA ASP A 403 -15.24 11.77 -1.68
C ASP A 403 -14.99 12.73 -0.50
N GLY A 404 -15.32 12.29 0.72
CA GLY A 404 -15.40 13.17 1.89
C GLY A 404 -14.30 13.00 2.94
N ASN A 405 -13.43 12.00 2.81
CA ASN A 405 -12.52 11.53 3.88
C ASN A 405 -13.25 11.18 5.18
N LYS A 406 -14.56 10.90 5.12
CA LYS A 406 -15.44 10.73 6.27
C LYS A 406 -16.46 9.63 6.02
N LEU A 407 -16.71 8.80 7.03
CA LEU A 407 -17.72 7.74 6.97
C LEU A 407 -18.38 7.59 8.35
N THR A 408 -19.70 7.44 8.35
CA THR A 408 -20.47 7.07 9.55
C THR A 408 -20.92 5.63 9.40
N VAL A 409 -20.69 4.83 10.43
CA VAL A 409 -20.93 3.39 10.44
C VAL A 409 -21.80 3.02 11.64
N ARG A 410 -22.88 2.27 11.41
CA ARG A 410 -23.69 1.67 12.49
C ARG A 410 -22.98 0.48 13.12
N VAL A 411 -23.04 0.41 14.45
CA VAL A 411 -22.48 -0.67 15.26
C VAL A 411 -23.62 -1.56 15.73
N ASP A 412 -23.55 -2.83 15.38
CA ASP A 412 -24.49 -3.85 15.86
C ASP A 412 -23.95 -4.53 17.13
N GLY A 413 -22.62 -4.52 17.33
CA GLY A 413 -21.98 -4.89 18.58
C GLY A 413 -20.47 -4.69 18.57
N TRP A 414 -19.83 -4.60 19.73
CA TRP A 414 -18.38 -4.56 19.84
C TRP A 414 -17.88 -5.20 21.13
N VAL A 415 -16.59 -5.55 21.16
CA VAL A 415 -15.90 -5.85 22.41
C VAL A 415 -14.70 -4.94 22.54
N GLN A 416 -14.66 -4.25 23.67
CA GLN A 416 -13.53 -3.46 24.13
C GLN A 416 -12.97 -4.12 25.39
N ARG A 417 -11.64 -4.25 25.47
CA ARG A 417 -10.99 -4.70 26.71
C ARG A 417 -10.90 -3.52 27.69
N PRO A 418 -11.14 -3.71 29.00
CA PRO A 418 -10.93 -2.66 29.99
C PRO A 418 -9.50 -2.13 29.90
N THR A 419 -9.33 -0.81 29.90
CA THR A 419 -7.99 -0.23 29.99
C THR A 419 -7.51 -0.33 31.44
N SER A 420 -6.20 -0.30 31.69
CA SER A 420 -5.64 -0.39 33.05
C SER A 420 -6.05 0.78 33.98
N PHE A 421 -6.84 1.73 33.48
CA PHE A 421 -7.44 2.83 34.24
C PHE A 421 -8.90 2.55 34.65
N ASP A 422 -9.49 1.43 34.23
CA ASP A 422 -10.88 1.06 34.50
C ASP A 422 -11.04 -0.04 35.58
N VAL A 423 -10.03 -0.22 36.46
CA VAL A 423 -10.10 -1.11 37.64
C VAL A 423 -9.64 -0.39 38.90
#